data_AF-A0A221W6C0-F1
#
_entry.id   AF-A0A221W6C0-F1
#
_cell.length_a   1.000
_cell.length_b   1.000
_cell.length_c   1.000
_cell.angle_alpha   90.00
_cell.angle_beta   90.00
_cell.angle_gamma   90.00
#
_symmetry.space_group_name_H-M   'P 1'
#
loop_
_entity.id
_entity.type
_entity.pdbx_description
1 polymer ?
#
loop_
_entity_poly.entity_id
_entity_poly.type
_entity_poly.pdbx_seq_one_letter_code
_entity_poly.pdbx_strand_id
1 'polypeptide(L)'
;MLVSLEGQDGAGKTAPLMTVRDELAANGVAFVVVEEFSASPYGQRLVDAVARDKLLRPTLGELATFRARALEVVADLYHQDECEMAPALEHGNIMLEDRDLTPSSTPWHPPSSRLARSETGAEP
;
A
#
# COMPACT_ATOMS: atom_id res chain seq x y z
N MET A 1 -13.40 6.58 -0.41
CA MET A 1 -13.78 5.62 -1.48
C MET A 1 -12.52 5.22 -2.22
N LEU A 2 -12.31 3.94 -2.51
CA LEU A 2 -11.16 3.46 -3.30
C LEU A 2 -11.57 3.23 -4.77
N VAL A 3 -10.76 3.72 -5.69
CA VAL A 3 -10.89 3.51 -7.14
C VAL A 3 -9.56 2.97 -7.65
N SER A 4 -9.54 1.69 -8.01
CA SER A 4 -8.40 1.07 -8.68
C SER A 4 -8.72 0.82 -10.15
N LEU A 5 -7.73 1.04 -11.01
CA LEU A 5 -7.76 0.60 -12.39
C LEU A 5 -6.90 -0.65 -12.56
N GLU A 6 -7.56 -1.76 -12.92
CA GLU A 6 -6.93 -3.05 -13.08
C GLU A 6 -6.60 -3.39 -14.54
N GLY A 7 -5.50 -4.11 -14.74
CA GLY A 7 -5.10 -4.58 -16.06
C GLY A 7 -3.61 -4.93 -16.14
N GLN A 8 -3.22 -5.51 -17.27
CA GLN A 8 -1.82 -5.89 -17.53
C GLN A 8 -0.92 -4.66 -17.68
N ASP A 9 0.39 -4.86 -17.57
CA ASP A 9 1.38 -3.81 -17.84
C ASP A 9 1.27 -3.36 -19.29
N GLY A 10 1.29 -2.04 -19.51
CA GLY A 10 1.11 -1.48 -20.85
C GLY A 10 -0.34 -1.44 -21.34
N ALA A 11 -1.34 -1.85 -20.54
CA ALA A 11 -2.77 -1.70 -20.87
C ALA A 11 -3.24 -0.24 -20.92
N GLY A 12 -2.38 0.72 -20.57
CA GLY A 12 -2.67 2.15 -20.63
C GLY A 12 -3.49 2.68 -19.46
N LYS A 13 -3.44 2.03 -18.28
CA LYS A 13 -4.21 2.34 -17.06
C LYS A 13 -3.95 3.73 -16.49
N THR A 14 -2.73 4.23 -16.64
CA THR A 14 -2.33 5.55 -16.14
C THR A 14 -3.14 6.68 -16.81
N ALA A 15 -3.43 6.59 -18.12
CA ALA A 15 -4.18 7.62 -18.82
C ALA A 15 -5.61 7.84 -18.26
N PRO A 16 -6.48 6.81 -18.14
CA PRO A 16 -7.78 6.96 -17.51
C PRO A 16 -7.68 7.32 -16.02
N LEU A 17 -6.66 6.88 -15.28
CA LEU A 17 -6.47 7.30 -13.89
C LEU A 17 -6.26 8.82 -13.78
N MET A 18 -5.42 9.37 -14.66
CA MET A 18 -5.17 10.82 -14.73
C MET A 18 -6.42 11.58 -15.17
N THR A 19 -7.23 11.03 -16.08
CA THR A 19 -8.52 11.63 -16.44
C THR A 19 -9.46 11.71 -15.23
N VAL A 20 -9.58 10.63 -14.45
CA VAL A 20 -10.40 10.63 -13.23
C VAL A 20 -9.87 11.65 -12.22
N ARG A 21 -8.56 11.68 -12.00
CA ARG A 21 -7.89 12.65 -11.13
C ARG A 21 -8.23 14.09 -11.52
N ASP A 22 -8.09 14.41 -12.80
CA ASP A 22 -8.30 15.77 -13.32
C ASP A 22 -9.77 16.18 -13.19
N GLU A 23 -10.70 15.26 -13.41
CA GLU A 23 -12.13 15.51 -13.21
C GLU A 23 -12.48 15.72 -11.73
N LEU A 24 -11.92 14.93 -10.81
CA LEU A 24 -12.11 15.15 -9.37
C LEU A 24 -11.57 16.52 -8.94
N ALA A 25 -10.39 16.90 -9.44
CA ALA A 25 -9.80 18.21 -9.19
C ALA A 25 -10.70 19.35 -9.70
N ALA A 26 -11.21 19.23 -10.94
CA ALA A 26 -12.08 20.22 -11.54
C ALA A 26 -13.40 20.42 -10.77
N ASN A 27 -13.89 19.37 -10.11
CA ASN A 27 -15.10 19.41 -9.30
C ASN A 27 -14.85 19.74 -7.81
N GLY A 28 -13.61 20.06 -7.43
CA GLY A 28 -13.26 20.39 -6.04
C GLY A 28 -13.41 19.21 -5.08
N VAL A 29 -13.36 17.98 -5.58
CA VAL A 29 -13.44 16.76 -4.77
C VAL A 29 -12.04 16.41 -4.28
N ALA A 30 -11.89 16.22 -2.97
CA ALA A 30 -10.60 15.85 -2.39
C ALA A 30 -10.22 14.41 -2.75
N PHE A 31 -9.00 14.20 -3.22
CA PHE A 31 -8.49 12.90 -3.60
C PHE A 31 -7.00 12.74 -3.27
N VAL A 32 -6.56 11.49 -3.21
CA VAL A 32 -5.16 11.08 -3.07
C VAL A 32 -4.85 10.07 -4.17
N VAL A 33 -3.74 10.27 -4.88
CA VAL A 33 -3.18 9.24 -5.77
C VAL A 33 -2.17 8.45 -4.95
N VAL A 34 -2.33 7.13 -4.93
CA VAL A 34 -1.43 6.21 -4.23
C VAL A 34 -0.45 5.65 -5.24
N GLU A 35 0.84 5.73 -4.92
CA GLU A 35 1.91 5.12 -5.71
C GLU A 35 1.98 3.61 -5.44
N GLU A 36 2.52 2.83 -6.39
CA GLU A 36 2.61 1.36 -6.28
C GLU A 36 3.41 0.89 -5.04
N PHE A 37 4.38 1.68 -4.58
CA PHE A 37 5.13 1.43 -3.36
C PHE A 37 5.18 2.68 -2.50
N SER A 38 5.15 2.50 -1.18
CA SER A 38 5.23 3.64 -0.25
C SER A 38 6.60 4.31 -0.26
N ALA A 39 6.65 5.51 0.31
CA ALA A 39 7.91 6.19 0.65
C ALA A 39 8.62 5.60 1.89
N SER A 40 8.10 4.51 2.46
CA SER A 40 8.68 3.87 3.64
C SER A 40 9.99 3.13 3.33
N PRO A 41 10.76 2.73 4.36
CA PRO A 41 11.91 1.87 4.16
C PRO A 41 11.59 0.52 3.49
N TYR A 42 10.34 0.04 3.53
CA TYR A 42 9.93 -1.20 2.87
C TYR A 42 9.68 -0.95 1.38
N GLY A 43 8.88 0.07 1.06
CA GLY A 43 8.60 0.47 -0.32
C GLY A 43 9.84 0.91 -1.08
N GLN A 44 10.74 1.67 -0.44
CA GLN A 44 11.99 2.07 -1.07
C GLN A 44 12.88 0.88 -1.44
N ARG A 45 12.90 -0.21 -0.64
CA ARG A 45 13.63 -1.43 -1.00
C ARG A 45 13.04 -2.11 -2.23
N LEU A 46 11.71 -2.08 -2.37
CA LEU A 46 11.01 -2.63 -3.52
C LEU A 46 11.29 -1.79 -4.77
N VAL A 47 11.23 -0.46 -4.67
CA VAL A 47 11.63 0.46 -5.75
C VAL A 47 13.06 0.18 -6.22
N ASP A 48 14.00 0.08 -5.28
CA ASP A 48 15.40 -0.21 -5.60
C ASP A 48 15.56 -1.60 -6.24
N ALA A 49 14.77 -2.59 -5.81
CA ALA A 49 14.78 -3.93 -6.37
C ALA A 49 14.21 -3.96 -7.80
N VAL A 50 13.07 -3.30 -8.06
CA VAL A 50 12.46 -3.18 -9.40
C VAL A 50 13.40 -2.45 -10.35
N ALA A 51 14.08 -1.40 -9.88
CA ALA A 51 15.05 -0.66 -10.68
C ALA A 51 16.24 -1.53 -11.13
N ARG A 52 16.62 -2.53 -10.33
CA ARG A 52 17.67 -3.51 -10.69
C ARG A 52 17.14 -4.64 -11.58
N ASP A 53 15.98 -5.20 -11.23
CA ASP A 53 15.31 -6.26 -11.98
C ASP A 53 13.79 -6.10 -11.87
N LYS A 54 13.13 -5.84 -13.01
CA LYS A 54 11.68 -5.63 -13.07
C LYS A 54 10.85 -6.82 -12.55
N LEU A 55 11.42 -8.03 -12.48
CA LEU A 55 10.75 -9.19 -11.90
C LEU A 55 11.09 -9.38 -10.42
N LEU A 56 11.65 -8.35 -9.77
CA LEU A 56 12.09 -8.37 -8.38
C LEU A 56 13.01 -9.57 -8.11
N ARG A 57 13.82 -10.01 -9.08
CA ARG A 57 14.64 -11.22 -8.89
C ARG A 57 15.65 -10.98 -7.78
N PRO A 58 16.06 -12.04 -7.05
CA PRO A 58 17.11 -11.92 -6.08
C PRO A 58 18.34 -11.39 -6.79
N THR A 59 19.12 -10.57 -6.09
CA THR A 59 20.44 -10.18 -6.58
C THR A 59 21.23 -11.45 -6.93
N LEU A 60 22.10 -11.38 -7.95
CA LEU A 60 22.93 -12.52 -8.34
C LEU A 60 23.70 -13.05 -7.09
N GLY A 61 23.35 -14.25 -6.62
CA GLY A 61 23.92 -14.85 -5.39
C GLY A 61 23.00 -14.87 -4.16
N GLU A 62 21.77 -14.33 -4.25
CA GLU A 62 20.82 -14.27 -3.13
C GLU A 62 19.70 -15.32 -3.27
N LEU A 63 19.37 -16.02 -2.17
CA LEU A 63 18.37 -17.11 -2.13
C LEU A 63 16.96 -16.62 -1.76
N ALA A 64 16.58 -15.39 -2.13
CA ALA A 64 15.25 -14.88 -1.82
C ALA A 64 14.17 -15.67 -2.58
N THR A 65 13.45 -16.54 -1.87
CA THR A 65 12.33 -17.30 -2.42
C THR A 65 11.22 -16.35 -2.88
N PHE A 66 10.35 -16.82 -3.79
CA PHE A 66 9.17 -16.07 -4.20
C PHE A 66 8.29 -15.65 -3.00
N ARG A 67 8.18 -16.51 -1.97
CA ARG A 67 7.41 -16.21 -0.75
C ARG A 67 8.02 -15.07 0.05
N ALA A 68 9.34 -15.06 0.23
CA ALA A 68 10.01 -13.98 0.96
C ALA A 68 9.75 -12.62 0.28
N ARG A 69 9.81 -12.57 -1.05
CA ARG A 69 9.54 -11.36 -1.82
C ARG A 69 8.08 -10.92 -1.78
N ALA A 70 7.15 -11.87 -1.86
CA ALA A 70 5.74 -11.57 -1.65
C ALA A 70 5.48 -10.97 -0.27
N LEU A 71 6.16 -11.45 0.78
CA LEU A 71 6.03 -10.90 2.12
C LEU A 71 6.62 -9.49 2.25
N GLU A 72 7.66 -9.14 1.49
CA GLU A 72 8.18 -7.76 1.44
C GLU A 72 7.17 -6.81 0.81
N VAL A 73 6.52 -7.22 -0.29
CA VAL A 73 5.42 -6.45 -0.91
C VAL A 73 4.26 -6.30 0.08
N VAL A 74 3.85 -7.39 0.73
CA VAL A 74 2.77 -7.34 1.73
C VAL A 74 3.11 -6.42 2.91
N ALA A 75 4.37 -6.39 3.37
CA ALA A 75 4.78 -5.49 4.42
C ALA A 75 4.64 -4.01 4.03
N ASP A 76 4.94 -3.68 2.76
CA ASP A 76 4.74 -2.33 2.24
C ASP A 76 3.26 -1.98 2.10
N LEU A 77 2.44 -2.90 1.59
CA LEU A 77 0.99 -2.72 1.45
C LEU A 77 0.32 -2.44 2.80
N TYR A 78 0.71 -3.15 3.87
CA TYR A 78 0.20 -2.85 5.22
C TYR A 78 0.66 -1.48 5.71
N HIS A 79 1.88 -1.05 5.38
CA HIS A 79 2.34 0.28 5.72
C HIS A 79 1.52 1.36 5.00
N GLN A 80 1.26 1.18 3.70
CA GLN A 80 0.40 2.09 2.92
C GLN A 80 -1.01 2.14 3.51
N ASP A 81 -1.61 1.00 3.82
CA ASP A 81 -2.94 0.95 4.40
C ASP A 81 -3.01 1.75 5.71
N GLU A 82 -2.10 1.49 6.65
CA GLU A 82 -2.13 2.11 7.98
C GLU A 82 -1.70 3.59 7.98
N CYS A 83 -0.74 3.97 7.12
CA CYS A 83 -0.11 5.29 7.17
C CYS A 83 -0.61 6.26 6.10
N GLU A 84 -1.16 5.76 4.98
CA GLU A 84 -1.58 6.57 3.83
C GLU A 84 -3.07 6.41 3.54
N MET A 85 -3.56 5.17 3.40
CA MET A 85 -4.89 4.89 2.88
C MET A 85 -6.00 5.07 3.92
N ALA A 86 -5.91 4.40 5.06
CA ALA A 86 -6.91 4.52 6.11
C ALA A 86 -7.06 5.98 6.57
N PRO A 87 -5.99 6.76 6.82
CA PRO A 87 -6.11 8.17 7.12
C PRO A 87 -6.79 8.96 5.98
N ALA A 88 -6.43 8.74 4.72
CA ALA A 88 -7.06 9.46 3.61
C ALA A 88 -8.57 9.19 3.52
N LEU A 89 -8.98 7.93 3.70
CA LEU A 89 -10.38 7.51 3.70
C LEU A 89 -11.17 8.08 4.87
N GLU A 90 -10.59 8.11 6.07
CA GLU A 90 -11.20 8.71 7.26
C GLU A 90 -11.49 10.21 7.08
N HIS A 91 -10.63 10.91 6.35
CA HIS A 91 -10.83 12.31 5.97
C HIS A 91 -11.79 12.52 4.79
N GLY A 92 -12.39 11.44 4.27
CA GLY A 92 -13.37 11.50 3.18
C GLY A 92 -12.76 11.66 1.78
N ASN A 93 -11.44 11.47 1.63
CA ASN A 93 -10.81 11.53 0.32
C ASN A 93 -11.22 10.33 -0.57
N ILE A 94 -11.21 10.57 -1.88
CA ILE A 94 -11.19 9.50 -2.87
C ILE A 94 -9.75 9.05 -3.09
N MET A 95 -9.51 7.75 -3.08
CA MET A 95 -8.20 7.17 -3.34
C MET A 95 -8.16 6.61 -4.74
N LEU A 96 -7.11 6.97 -5.48
CA LEU A 96 -6.88 6.55 -6.86
C LEU A 96 -5.59 5.74 -6.93
N GLU A 97 -5.66 4.54 -7.49
CA GLU A 97 -4.50 3.62 -7.57
C GLU A 97 -4.39 2.97 -8.95
N ASP A 98 -3.16 2.80 -9.42
CA ASP A 98 -2.83 2.03 -10.63
C ASP A 98 -2.47 0.59 -10.22
N ARG A 99 -3.53 -0.22 -9.96
CA ARG A 99 -3.56 -1.60 -9.41
C ARG A 99 -3.72 -1.67 -7.89
N ASP A 100 -4.74 -2.38 -7.42
CA ASP A 100 -4.96 -2.67 -5.99
C ASP A 100 -4.42 -4.07 -5.67
N LEU A 101 -3.43 -4.13 -4.79
CA LEU A 101 -2.95 -5.38 -4.20
C LEU A 101 -3.35 -5.50 -2.72
N THR A 102 -4.02 -4.49 -2.17
CA THR A 102 -4.44 -4.45 -0.78
C THR A 102 -5.73 -5.25 -0.59
N PRO A 103 -5.87 -5.98 0.53
CA PRO A 103 -7.15 -6.57 0.89
C PRO A 103 -8.10 -5.48 1.41
N SER A 104 -8.64 -4.65 0.49
CA SER A 104 -9.60 -3.57 0.76
C SER A 104 -10.96 -4.03 1.35
N SER A 105 -11.12 -5.33 1.65
CA SER A 105 -12.37 -5.92 2.15
C SER A 105 -12.44 -6.13 3.66
N THR A 106 -11.37 -5.82 4.41
CA THR A 106 -11.38 -5.95 5.87
C THR A 106 -11.38 -4.58 6.52
N PRO A 107 -12.43 -4.19 7.27
CA PRO A 107 -12.33 -3.02 8.15
C PRO A 107 -11.13 -3.22 9.08
N TRP A 108 -10.13 -2.34 9.00
CA TRP A 108 -9.05 -2.33 9.97
C TRP A 108 -9.66 -2.04 11.35
N HIS A 109 -9.61 -3.05 12.22
CA HIS A 109 -9.88 -2.88 13.64
C HIS A 109 -8.52 -2.84 14.35
N PRO A 110 -8.14 -1.72 14.97
CA PRO A 110 -6.92 -1.71 15.76
C PRO A 110 -7.00 -2.81 16.82
N PRO A 111 -5.90 -3.50 17.17
CA PRO A 111 -5.89 -4.33 18.35
C PRO A 111 -6.29 -3.45 19.53
N SER A 112 -7.48 -3.70 20.08
CA SER A 112 -8.01 -2.96 21.22
C SER A 112 -6.93 -2.92 22.30
N SER A 113 -6.66 -1.74 22.83
CA SER A 113 -5.61 -1.42 23.81
C SER A 113 -5.72 -2.15 25.17
N ARG A 114 -6.46 -3.26 25.25
CA ARG A 114 -6.65 -4.09 26.44
C ARG A 114 -5.48 -5.02 26.78
N LEU A 115 -4.47 -5.17 25.92
CA LEU A 115 -3.32 -6.03 26.22
C LEU A 115 -2.15 -5.32 26.92
N ALA A 116 -2.23 -4.01 27.18
CA ALA A 116 -1.18 -3.28 27.92
C ALA A 116 -1.39 -3.23 29.45
N ARG A 117 -2.30 -4.04 30.02
CA ARG A 117 -2.47 -4.16 31.49
C ARG A 117 -2.62 -5.62 31.91
N SER A 118 -1.56 -6.40 31.79
CA SER A 118 -1.42 -7.64 32.56
C SER A 118 0.05 -8.02 32.72
N GLU A 119 0.86 -7.16 33.33
CA GLU A 119 2.22 -7.56 33.74
C GLU A 119 2.77 -6.64 34.85
N THR A 120 2.07 -6.62 35.99
CA THR A 120 2.70 -6.34 37.30
C THR A 120 1.89 -7.08 38.35
N GLY A 121 2.26 -8.33 38.59
CA GLY A 121 1.83 -9.12 39.73
C GLY A 121 3.04 -9.74 40.41
N ALA A 122 3.04 -9.68 41.75
CA ALA A 122 3.89 -10.37 42.72
C ALA A 122 5.35 -9.89 42.83
N GLU A 123 5.98 -9.72 43.99
CA GLU A 123 5.71 -10.03 45.41
C GLU A 123 6.83 -9.32 46.26
N PRO A 124 6.88 -9.33 47.61
CA PRO A 124 6.64 -10.46 48.53
C PRO A 124 5.65 -10.22 49.68
#